data_AF-A0A756YTV6-F1
#
_entry.id   AF-A0A756YTV6-F1
#
_cell.length_a   1.000
_cell.length_b   1.000
_cell.length_c   1.000
_cell.angle_alpha   90.00
_cell.angle_beta   90.00
_cell.angle_gamma   90.00
#
_symmetry.space_group_name_H-M   'P 1'
#
loop_
_entity.id
_entity.type
_entity.pdbx_description
1 polymer ?
#
loop_
_entity_poly.entity_id
_entity_poly.type
_entity_poly.pdbx_seq_one_letter_code
_entity_poly.pdbx_strand_id
1 'polypeptide(L)'
;MFTEFFLKNAFNLAILFSCGMALLVVRFWLSRNVQWKKGFTFHAAQFFIYAIIIGTIGSILNNAIEDYNLRFISSGVIDFICTSLIALILTIKLFLIINQFEKAQVNKGRDVTSTRILARVIKITIIVAIVLLYGEHFGMSLSGLLTFGGIGGIAVGMAGKDVLSNFFSGIMLYF
;
A
#
# COMPACT_ATOMS: atom_id res chain seq x y z
N MET A 1 14.86 26.22 -22.67
CA MET A 1 14.90 25.97 -21.21
C MET A 1 13.54 25.58 -20.62
N PHE A 2 12.61 26.50 -20.31
CA PHE A 2 11.31 26.10 -19.71
C PHE A 2 10.46 25.20 -20.63
N THR A 3 10.38 25.53 -21.91
CA THR A 3 9.63 24.74 -22.91
C THR A 3 10.18 23.33 -23.11
N GLU A 4 11.51 23.16 -23.07
CA GLU A 4 12.15 21.84 -23.19
C GLU A 4 11.92 20.98 -21.95
N PHE A 5 11.95 21.57 -20.76
CA PHE A 5 11.57 20.89 -19.52
C PHE A 5 10.12 20.40 -19.55
N PHE A 6 9.20 21.24 -20.02
CA PHE A 6 7.79 20.87 -20.20
C PHE A 6 7.60 19.76 -21.25
N LEU A 7 8.35 19.77 -22.34
CA LEU A 7 8.29 18.72 -23.37
C LEU A 7 8.82 17.39 -22.85
N LYS A 8 9.94 17.40 -22.12
CA LYS A 8 10.55 16.21 -21.51
C LYS A 8 9.64 15.57 -20.46
N ASN A 9 8.88 16.40 -19.72
CA ASN A 9 7.94 15.94 -18.70
C ASN A 9 6.48 15.90 -19.15
N ALA A 10 6.18 16.09 -20.45
CA ALA A 10 4.81 16.18 -20.96
C ALA A 10 3.98 14.91 -20.65
N PHE A 11 4.60 13.75 -20.75
CA PHE A 11 3.98 12.47 -20.41
C PHE A 11 3.64 12.38 -18.91
N ASN A 12 4.56 12.75 -18.02
CA ASN A 12 4.35 12.77 -16.58
C ASN A 12 3.25 13.76 -16.18
N LEU A 13 3.23 14.94 -16.81
CA LEU A 13 2.17 15.92 -16.59
C LEU A 13 0.81 15.37 -17.03
N ALA A 14 0.72 14.71 -18.19
CA ALA A 14 -0.51 14.08 -18.66
C ALA A 14 -1.00 12.99 -17.69
N ILE A 15 -0.10 12.18 -17.12
CA ILE A 15 -0.44 11.20 -16.08
C ILE A 15 -0.98 11.89 -14.82
N LEU A 16 -0.37 12.99 -14.39
CA LEU A 16 -0.79 13.70 -13.18
C LEU A 16 -2.17 14.34 -13.35
N PHE A 17 -2.44 14.95 -14.51
CA PHE A 17 -3.76 15.48 -14.86
C PHE A 17 -4.81 14.37 -14.96
N SER A 18 -4.49 13.23 -15.61
CA SER A 18 -5.43 12.11 -15.72
C SER A 18 -5.75 11.47 -14.37
N CYS A 19 -4.77 11.33 -13.47
CA CYS A 19 -4.98 10.87 -12.10
C CYS A 19 -5.81 11.85 -11.26
N GLY A 20 -5.58 13.17 -11.43
CA GLY A 20 -6.38 14.21 -10.80
C GLY A 20 -7.85 14.14 -11.25
N MET A 21 -8.08 13.99 -12.55
CA MET A 21 -9.41 13.79 -13.13
C MET A 21 -10.04 12.49 -12.61
N ALA A 22 -9.29 11.40 -12.51
CA ALA A 22 -9.75 10.13 -11.96
C ALA A 22 -10.19 10.26 -10.49
N LEU A 23 -9.48 11.02 -9.65
CA LEU A 23 -9.91 11.29 -8.27
C LEU A 23 -11.23 12.07 -8.21
N LEU A 24 -11.42 13.04 -9.10
CA LEU A 24 -12.67 13.79 -9.20
C LEU A 24 -13.82 12.91 -9.65
N VAL A 25 -13.61 12.08 -10.68
CA VAL A 25 -14.60 11.10 -11.16
C VAL A 25 -14.95 10.11 -10.06
N VAL A 26 -13.96 9.54 -9.36
CA VAL A 26 -14.18 8.64 -8.23
C VAL A 26 -14.98 9.36 -7.14
N ARG A 27 -14.58 10.57 -6.73
CA ARG A 27 -15.31 11.36 -5.72
C ARG A 27 -16.74 11.70 -6.14
N PHE A 28 -16.95 12.03 -7.42
CA PHE A 28 -18.25 12.39 -7.99
C PHE A 28 -19.18 11.17 -8.11
N TRP A 29 -18.68 10.06 -8.67
CA TRP A 29 -19.44 8.81 -8.78
C TRP A 29 -19.87 8.30 -7.40
N LEU A 30 -19.01 8.49 -6.40
CA LEU A 30 -19.31 8.14 -5.01
C LEU A 30 -20.23 9.12 -4.30
N SER A 31 -20.30 10.40 -4.69
CA SER A 31 -21.28 11.32 -4.11
C SER A 31 -22.72 10.86 -4.39
N ARG A 32 -22.94 10.18 -5.53
CA ARG A 32 -24.22 9.57 -5.91
C ARG A 32 -24.56 8.26 -5.17
N ASN A 33 -23.56 7.48 -4.73
CA ASN A 33 -23.84 6.15 -4.16
C ASN A 33 -23.18 5.96 -2.77
N VAL A 34 -23.92 6.29 -1.71
CA VAL A 34 -23.46 6.31 -0.31
C VAL A 34 -22.94 4.95 0.18
N GLN A 35 -23.45 3.84 -0.36
CA GLN A 35 -23.02 2.50 0.05
C GLN A 35 -21.60 2.15 -0.42
N TRP A 36 -21.15 2.69 -1.55
CA TRP A 36 -19.82 2.43 -2.12
C TRP A 36 -18.71 3.26 -1.48
N LYS A 37 -19.06 4.36 -0.78
CA LYS A 37 -18.10 5.21 -0.06
C LYS A 37 -17.30 4.46 1.02
N LYS A 38 -17.75 3.27 1.43
CA LYS A 38 -17.17 2.44 2.49
C LYS A 38 -16.66 1.08 1.97
N GLY A 39 -16.60 0.90 0.65
CA GLY A 39 -16.15 -0.35 0.06
C GLY A 39 -14.63 -0.53 0.15
N PHE A 40 -14.18 -1.77 0.31
CA PHE A 40 -12.76 -2.15 0.15
C PHE A 40 -12.20 -1.67 -1.20
N THR A 41 -12.98 -1.87 -2.27
CA THR A 41 -12.63 -1.47 -3.64
C THR A 41 -12.36 0.03 -3.78
N PHE A 42 -13.08 0.86 -3.02
CA PHE A 42 -12.87 2.31 -3.02
C PHE A 42 -11.51 2.69 -2.40
N HIS A 43 -11.21 2.16 -1.22
CA HIS A 43 -9.94 2.43 -0.57
C HIS A 43 -8.74 1.90 -1.35
N ALA A 44 -8.89 0.74 -2.00
CA ALA A 44 -7.89 0.18 -2.91
C ALA A 44 -7.66 1.09 -4.13
N ALA A 45 -8.72 1.48 -4.85
CA ALA A 45 -8.60 2.38 -6.01
C ALA A 45 -7.96 3.73 -5.63
N GLN A 46 -8.39 4.31 -4.50
CA GLN A 46 -7.84 5.57 -4.02
C GLN A 46 -6.35 5.45 -3.65
N PHE A 47 -5.93 4.32 -3.08
CA PHE A 47 -4.52 4.04 -2.80
C PHE A 47 -3.68 4.03 -4.08
N PHE A 48 -4.11 3.27 -5.10
CA PHE A 48 -3.38 3.19 -6.37
C PHE A 48 -3.25 4.56 -7.04
N ILE A 49 -4.31 5.37 -7.04
CA ILE A 49 -4.24 6.71 -7.63
C ILE A 49 -3.24 7.60 -6.86
N TYR A 50 -3.23 7.55 -5.52
CA TYR A 50 -2.23 8.30 -4.76
C TYR A 50 -0.80 7.81 -4.98
N ALA A 51 -0.59 6.50 -5.10
CA ALA A 51 0.72 5.94 -5.39
C ALA A 51 1.25 6.41 -6.74
N ILE A 52 0.40 6.43 -7.78
CA ILE A 52 0.75 6.94 -9.10
C ILE A 52 1.09 8.43 -9.03
N ILE A 53 0.26 9.25 -8.38
CA ILE A 53 0.51 10.70 -8.24
C ILE A 53 1.86 10.95 -7.56
N ILE A 54 2.15 10.28 -6.45
CA ILE A 54 3.39 10.47 -5.70
C ILE A 54 4.60 10.02 -6.53
N GLY A 55 4.50 8.87 -7.20
CA GLY A 55 5.56 8.37 -8.08
C GLY A 55 5.85 9.31 -9.25
N THR A 56 4.81 9.83 -9.91
CA THR A 56 4.95 10.80 -11.00
C THR A 56 5.54 12.12 -10.53
N ILE A 57 5.13 12.62 -9.35
CA ILE A 57 5.73 13.81 -8.74
C ILE A 57 7.22 13.57 -8.43
N GLY A 58 7.58 12.42 -7.86
CA GLY A 58 8.97 12.04 -7.61
C GLY A 58 9.80 12.06 -8.89
N SER A 59 9.29 11.46 -9.97
CA SER A 59 9.95 11.48 -11.29
C SER A 59 10.12 12.89 -11.86
N ILE A 60 9.11 13.77 -11.74
CA ILE A 60 9.21 15.17 -12.18
C ILE A 60 10.30 15.91 -11.39
N LEU A 61 10.36 15.70 -10.07
CA LEU A 61 11.35 16.32 -9.20
C LEU A 61 12.77 15.83 -9.51
N ASN A 62 12.96 14.54 -9.76
CA ASN A 62 14.25 13.98 -10.16
C ASN A 62 14.73 14.57 -11.49
N ASN A 63 13.84 14.64 -12.50
CA ASN A 63 14.17 15.26 -13.79
C ASN A 63 14.52 16.76 -13.62
N ALA A 64 13.88 17.47 -12.69
CA ALA A 64 14.22 18.87 -12.39
C ALA A 64 15.59 19.00 -11.69
N ILE A 65 15.95 18.09 -10.80
CA ILE A 65 17.28 18.11 -10.16
C ILE A 65 18.38 17.94 -11.20
N GLU A 66 18.20 16.99 -12.13
CA GLU A 66 19.15 16.74 -13.22
C GLU A 66 19.28 17.95 -14.16
N ASP A 67 18.16 18.54 -14.59
CA ASP A 67 18.16 19.63 -15.57
C ASP A 67 18.65 20.97 -14.98
N TYR A 68 18.43 21.22 -13.68
CA TYR A 68 18.84 22.46 -12.99
C TYR A 68 20.09 22.31 -12.11
N ASN A 69 20.71 21.12 -12.07
CA ASN A 69 21.93 20.79 -11.34
C ASN A 69 21.89 21.25 -9.87
N LEU A 70 20.76 21.00 -9.20
CA LEU A 70 20.50 21.46 -7.84
C LEU A 70 21.32 20.65 -6.84
N ARG A 71 22.40 21.23 -6.32
CA ARG A 71 23.31 20.57 -5.36
C ARG A 71 22.73 20.36 -3.95
N PHE A 72 21.54 20.89 -3.65
CA PHE A 72 20.96 20.87 -2.30
C PHE A 72 20.12 19.62 -2.01
N ILE A 73 19.62 18.92 -3.03
CA ILE A 73 18.74 17.75 -2.86
C ILE A 73 19.22 16.64 -3.79
N SER A 74 19.56 15.48 -3.22
CA SER A 74 19.90 14.28 -3.98
C SER A 74 18.64 13.57 -4.45
N SER A 75 18.65 13.01 -5.66
CA SER A 75 17.57 12.17 -6.19
C SER A 75 17.23 11.01 -5.24
N GLY A 76 18.24 10.42 -4.60
CA GLY A 76 18.04 9.36 -3.61
C GLY A 76 17.22 9.79 -2.38
N VAL A 77 17.30 11.06 -1.97
CA VAL A 77 16.48 11.58 -0.86
C VAL A 77 15.02 11.74 -1.30
N ILE A 78 14.78 12.17 -2.54
CA ILE A 78 13.42 12.27 -3.09
C ILE A 78 12.79 10.90 -3.20
N ASP A 79 13.52 9.92 -3.75
CA ASP A 79 13.01 8.55 -3.90
C ASP A 79 12.70 7.91 -2.54
N PHE A 80 13.55 8.14 -1.54
CA PHE A 80 13.31 7.70 -0.17
C PHE A 80 12.03 8.33 0.42
N ILE A 81 11.84 9.65 0.27
CA ILE A 81 10.65 10.35 0.77
C ILE A 81 9.39 9.85 0.05
N CYS A 82 9.43 9.73 -1.28
CA CYS A 82 8.29 9.28 -2.06
C CYS A 82 7.88 7.83 -1.72
N THR A 83 8.84 6.92 -1.64
CA THR A 83 8.58 5.51 -1.28
C THR A 83 8.07 5.37 0.16
N SER A 84 8.66 6.11 1.11
CA SER A 84 8.18 6.17 2.49
C SER A 84 6.73 6.67 2.59
N LEU A 85 6.39 7.72 1.84
CA LEU A 85 5.04 8.27 1.80
C LEU A 85 4.03 7.26 1.25
N ILE A 86 4.38 6.53 0.19
CA ILE A 86 3.53 5.48 -0.41
C ILE A 86 3.30 4.35 0.60
N ALA A 87 4.36 3.87 1.27
CA ALA A 87 4.25 2.82 2.29
C ALA A 87 3.39 3.25 3.49
N LEU A 88 3.50 4.52 3.91
CA LEU A 88 2.67 5.09 4.98
C LEU A 88 1.19 5.15 4.57
N ILE A 89 0.88 5.63 3.36
CA ILE A 89 -0.50 5.70 2.85
C ILE A 89 -1.09 4.29 2.72
N LEU A 90 -0.32 3.32 2.23
CA LEU A 90 -0.74 1.91 2.18
C LEU A 90 -1.15 1.42 3.56
N THR A 91 -0.29 1.63 4.57
CA THR A 91 -0.54 1.22 5.95
C THR A 91 -1.82 1.84 6.51
N ILE A 92 -2.00 3.15 6.33
CA ILE A 92 -3.20 3.87 6.78
C ILE A 92 -4.46 3.31 6.11
N LYS A 93 -4.43 3.08 4.79
CA LYS A 93 -5.59 2.56 4.04
C LYS A 93 -5.94 1.13 4.45
N LEU A 94 -4.95 0.26 4.62
CA LEU A 94 -5.16 -1.10 5.14
C LEU A 94 -5.75 -1.08 6.55
N PHE A 95 -5.28 -0.19 7.42
CA PHE A 95 -5.81 -0.07 8.78
C PHE A 95 -7.27 0.41 8.79
N LEU A 96 -7.62 1.34 7.91
CA LEU A 96 -9.01 1.79 7.74
C LEU A 96 -9.91 0.66 7.24
N ILE A 97 -9.41 -0.18 6.33
CA ILE A 97 -10.12 -1.37 5.83
C ILE A 97 -10.35 -2.36 6.99
N ILE A 98 -9.32 -2.65 7.79
CA ILE A 98 -9.43 -3.56 8.93
C ILE A 98 -10.42 -3.04 9.97
N ASN A 99 -10.39 -1.74 10.28
CA ASN A 99 -11.35 -1.13 11.21
C ASN A 99 -12.79 -1.25 10.70
N GLN A 100 -13.00 -1.18 9.38
CA GLN A 100 -14.31 -1.40 8.77
C GLN A 100 -14.73 -2.87 8.86
N PHE A 101 -13.82 -3.81 8.63
CA PHE A 101 -14.10 -5.23 8.83
C PHE A 101 -14.39 -5.55 10.30
N GLU A 102 -13.64 -5.00 11.25
CA GLU A 102 -13.87 -5.13 12.70
C GLU A 102 -15.30 -4.69 13.04
N LYS A 103 -15.71 -3.50 12.58
CA LYS A 103 -17.07 -2.99 12.80
C LYS A 103 -18.13 -3.86 12.13
N ALA A 104 -17.88 -4.32 10.91
CA ALA A 104 -18.82 -5.19 10.20
C ALA A 104 -19.01 -6.54 10.91
N GLN A 105 -17.95 -7.10 11.51
CA GLN A 105 -18.02 -8.35 12.27
C GLN A 105 -18.79 -8.16 13.59
N VAL A 106 -18.54 -7.06 14.31
CA VAL A 106 -19.30 -6.71 15.52
C VAL A 106 -20.78 -6.52 15.20
N ASN A 107 -21.11 -5.83 14.10
CA ASN A 107 -22.50 -5.65 13.67
C ASN A 107 -23.21 -6.97 13.29
N LYS A 108 -22.46 -8.01 12.93
CA LYS A 108 -23.00 -9.36 12.69
C LYS A 108 -23.25 -10.15 14.00
N GLY A 109 -23.05 -9.54 15.16
CA GLY A 109 -23.24 -10.18 16.46
C GLY A 109 -22.02 -10.95 16.98
N ARG A 110 -20.83 -10.75 16.40
CA ARG A 110 -19.60 -11.36 16.91
C ARG A 110 -19.12 -10.64 18.17
N ASP A 111 -18.47 -11.38 19.06
CA ASP A 111 -17.91 -10.83 20.29
C ASP A 111 -16.93 -9.68 20.02
N VAL A 112 -17.13 -8.56 20.72
CA VAL A 112 -16.38 -7.30 20.52
C VAL A 112 -14.93 -7.47 20.91
N THR A 113 -14.66 -8.19 22.01
CA THR A 113 -13.31 -8.35 22.55
C THR A 113 -12.45 -9.19 21.60
N SER A 114 -12.97 -10.34 21.18
CA SER A 114 -12.29 -11.27 20.26
C SER A 114 -12.08 -10.63 18.89
N THR A 115 -13.08 -9.93 18.36
CA THR A 115 -12.98 -9.25 17.06
C THR A 115 -11.90 -8.16 17.09
N ARG A 116 -11.81 -7.40 18.18
CA ARG A 116 -10.77 -6.38 18.36
C ARG A 116 -9.37 -6.98 18.47
N ILE A 117 -9.22 -8.08 19.19
CA ILE A 117 -7.93 -8.79 19.29
C ILE A 117 -7.51 -9.28 17.91
N LEU A 118 -8.42 -9.92 17.16
CA LEU A 118 -8.16 -10.38 15.80
C LEU A 118 -7.72 -9.23 14.89
N ALA A 119 -8.41 -8.08 14.95
CA ALA A 119 -8.05 -6.90 14.18
C ALA A 119 -6.63 -6.38 14.52
N ARG A 120 -6.21 -6.44 15.79
CA ARG A 120 -4.84 -6.08 16.21
C ARG A 120 -3.80 -7.05 15.68
N VAL A 121 -4.07 -8.36 15.75
CA VAL A 121 -3.18 -9.38 15.20
C VAL A 121 -2.95 -9.15 13.71
N ILE A 122 -4.03 -8.95 12.93
CA ILE A 122 -3.93 -8.68 11.48
C ILE A 122 -3.10 -7.40 11.21
N LYS A 123 -3.31 -6.33 11.99
CA LYS A 123 -2.54 -5.08 11.85
C LYS A 123 -1.04 -5.28 12.09
N ILE A 124 -0.68 -6.05 13.12
CA ILE A 124 0.72 -6.36 13.43
C ILE A 124 1.34 -7.20 12.30
N THR A 125 0.65 -8.23 11.82
CA THR A 125 1.13 -9.05 10.70
C THR A 125 1.37 -8.22 9.44
N ILE A 126 0.49 -7.26 9.12
CA ILE A 126 0.67 -6.35 7.99
C ILE A 126 1.88 -5.44 8.18
N ILE A 127 2.09 -4.88 9.38
CA ILE A 127 3.28 -4.05 9.64
C ILE A 127 4.55 -4.88 9.43
N VAL A 128 4.61 -6.10 9.97
CA VAL A 128 5.77 -6.99 9.79
C VAL A 128 6.00 -7.30 8.31
N ALA A 129 4.94 -7.57 7.54
CA ALA A 129 5.05 -7.81 6.10
C ALA A 129 5.54 -6.57 5.33
N ILE A 130 5.04 -5.37 5.65
CA ILE A 130 5.48 -4.13 5.02
C ILE A 130 6.95 -3.86 5.34
N VAL A 131 7.38 -4.04 6.59
CA VAL A 131 8.78 -3.87 6.99
C VAL A 131 9.68 -4.88 6.30
N LEU A 132 9.25 -6.13 6.14
CA LEU A 132 10.03 -7.15 5.42
C LEU A 132 10.18 -6.83 3.93
N LEU A 133 9.11 -6.34 3.29
CA LEU A 133 9.10 -6.06 1.85
C LEU A 133 9.77 -4.72 1.50
N TYR A 134 9.57 -3.69 2.31
CA TYR A 134 10.06 -2.33 2.04
C TYR A 134 11.25 -1.92 2.90
N GLY A 135 11.70 -2.80 3.80
CA GLY A 135 12.72 -2.48 4.78
C GLY A 135 14.06 -2.07 4.19
N GLU A 136 14.42 -2.65 3.04
CA GLU A 136 15.65 -2.32 2.32
C GLU A 136 15.68 -0.85 1.89
N HIS A 137 14.56 -0.29 1.45
CA HIS A 137 14.45 1.13 1.11
C HIS A 137 14.68 2.05 2.31
N PHE A 138 14.49 1.54 3.54
CA PHE A 138 14.79 2.26 4.77
C PHE A 138 16.25 2.14 5.23
N GLY A 139 17.11 1.49 4.44
CA GLY A 139 18.52 1.27 4.77
C GLY A 139 18.76 0.03 5.65
N MET A 140 17.76 -0.84 5.83
CA MET A 140 17.95 -2.12 6.50
C MET A 140 18.66 -3.12 5.58
N SER A 141 19.44 -4.03 6.16
CA SER A 141 20.15 -5.04 5.37
C SER A 141 19.17 -6.06 4.78
N LEU A 142 19.19 -6.20 3.46
CA LEU A 142 18.37 -7.19 2.75
C LEU A 142 18.63 -8.61 3.28
N SER A 143 19.90 -8.97 3.51
CA SER A 143 20.28 -10.26 4.08
C SER A 143 19.68 -10.48 5.48
N GLY A 144 19.68 -9.46 6.35
CA GLY A 144 19.06 -9.56 7.68
C GLY A 144 17.55 -9.73 7.61
N LEU A 145 16.87 -8.98 6.74
CA LEU A 145 15.43 -9.10 6.50
C LEU A 145 15.07 -10.49 5.94
N LEU A 146 15.87 -11.01 5.01
CA LEU A 146 15.69 -12.36 4.45
C LEU A 146 15.89 -13.45 5.51
N THR A 147 16.90 -13.35 6.37
CA THR A 147 17.11 -14.31 7.46
C THR A 147 15.97 -14.24 8.49
N PHE A 148 15.55 -13.04 8.89
CA PHE A 148 14.44 -12.87 9.82
C PHE A 148 13.12 -13.40 9.23
N GLY A 149 12.82 -13.03 7.98
CA GLY A 149 11.64 -13.49 7.25
C GLY A 149 11.67 -15.00 7.00
N GLY A 150 12.84 -15.58 6.72
CA GLY A 150 13.01 -17.02 6.51
C GLY A 150 12.74 -17.83 7.77
N ILE A 151 13.38 -17.49 8.90
CA ILE A 151 13.17 -18.18 10.18
C ILE A 151 11.72 -18.02 10.64
N GLY A 152 11.17 -16.81 10.58
CA GLY A 152 9.78 -16.53 10.92
C GLY A 152 8.79 -17.28 10.02
N GLY A 153 9.06 -17.33 8.71
CA GLY A 153 8.26 -18.04 7.73
C GLY A 153 8.21 -19.55 7.98
N ILE A 154 9.36 -20.16 8.31
CA ILE A 154 9.43 -21.58 8.67
C ILE A 154 8.63 -21.85 9.94
N ALA A 155 8.79 -21.02 10.97
CA ALA A 155 8.06 -21.18 12.23
C ALA A 155 6.54 -21.09 12.03
N VAL A 156 6.06 -20.08 11.29
CA VAL A 156 4.63 -19.91 10.97
C VAL A 156 4.11 -21.06 10.11
N GLY A 157 4.89 -21.49 9.11
CA GLY A 157 4.52 -22.60 8.23
C GLY A 157 4.39 -23.93 8.97
N MET A 158 5.34 -24.24 9.87
CA MET A 158 5.25 -25.44 10.71
C MET A 158 4.08 -25.38 11.69
N ALA A 159 3.83 -24.22 12.31
CA ALA A 159 2.72 -24.04 13.24
C ALA A 159 1.34 -24.15 12.55
N GLY A 160 1.22 -23.68 11.30
CA GLY A 160 -0.02 -23.71 10.52
C GLY A 160 -0.23 -24.97 9.68
N LYS A 161 0.71 -25.93 9.72
CA LYS A 161 0.75 -27.10 8.83
C LYS A 161 -0.57 -27.87 8.82
N ASP A 162 -1.12 -28.18 9.99
CA ASP A 162 -2.31 -29.03 10.08
C ASP A 162 -3.57 -28.33 9.56
N VAL A 163 -3.69 -27.02 9.80
CA VAL A 163 -4.80 -26.21 9.27
C VAL A 163 -4.75 -26.18 7.75
N LEU A 164 -3.56 -25.96 7.18
CA LEU A 164 -3.37 -25.90 5.74
C LEU A 164 -3.58 -27.27 5.09
N SER A 165 -3.13 -28.35 5.74
CA SER A 165 -3.38 -29.72 5.31
C SER A 165 -4.87 -30.02 5.25
N ASN A 166 -5.63 -29.66 6.29
CA ASN A 166 -7.08 -29.87 6.31
C ASN A 166 -7.79 -29.07 5.21
N PHE A 167 -7.35 -27.84 4.94
CA PHE A 167 -7.87 -27.03 3.84
C PHE A 167 -7.64 -27.69 2.47
N PHE A 168 -6.41 -28.16 2.21
CA PHE A 168 -6.10 -28.84 0.94
C PHE A 168 -6.81 -30.19 0.79
N SER A 169 -6.93 -30.98 1.86
CA SER A 169 -7.76 -32.19 1.86
C SER A 169 -9.22 -31.88 1.53
N GLY A 170 -9.76 -30.78 2.04
CA GLY A 170 -11.11 -30.32 1.71
C GLY A 170 -11.29 -29.95 0.24
N ILE A 171 -10.30 -29.28 -0.37
CA ILE A 171 -10.31 -29.01 -1.82
C ILE A 171 -10.29 -30.31 -2.61
N MET A 172 -9.49 -31.29 -2.20
CA MET A 172 -9.46 -32.60 -2.87
C MET A 172 -10.78 -33.38 -2.73
N LEU A 173 -11.54 -33.16 -1.65
CA LEU A 173 -12.88 -33.75 -1.51
C LEU A 173 -13.94 -33.06 -2.37
N TYR A 174 -13.71 -31.80 -2.76
CA TYR A 174 -14.64 -31.04 -3.60
C TYR A 174 -14.57 -31.46 -5.08
N PHE A 175 -13.40 -31.91 -5.54
CA PHE A 175 -13.16 -32.38 -6.91
C PHE A 175 -13.31 -33.90 -7.02
#